data_AF-A0A353C4C0-F1
#
_entry.id   AF-A0A353C4C0-F1
#
_cell.length_a   1.000
_cell.length_b   1.000
_cell.length_c   1.000
_cell.angle_alpha   90.00
_cell.angle_beta   90.00
_cell.angle_gamma   90.00
#
_symmetry.space_group_name_H-M   'P 1'
#
loop_
_entity.id
_entity.type
_entity.pdbx_description
1 polymer ?
#
loop_
_entity_poly.entity_id
_entity_poly.type
_entity_poly.pdbx_seq_one_letter_code
_entity_poly.pdbx_strand_id
1 'polypeptide(L)' 'MHLFKTSEKYFKVDPWLVVEEGFDPAKARLAESIFSVANEFMCVRGYFEESYSGDHLLGSYFSQLYDMMDIK' A
#
# COMPACT_ATOMS: atom_id res chain seq x y z
N MET A 1 -22.11 7.79 19.16
CA MET A 1 -22.75 7.37 17.90
C MET A 1 -21.82 6.38 17.23
N HIS A 2 -22.16 5.09 17.23
CA HIS A 2 -21.33 4.08 16.56
C HIS A 2 -21.68 4.09 15.07
N LEU A 3 -20.78 4.59 14.25
CA LEU A 3 -20.90 4.51 12.79
C LEU A 3 -20.58 3.09 12.34
N PHE A 4 -21.44 2.53 11.50
CA PHE A 4 -21.19 1.23 10.89
C PHE A 4 -20.18 1.37 9.74
N LYS A 5 -19.25 0.43 9.63
CA LYS A 5 -18.32 0.38 8.50
C LYS A 5 -19.08 -0.02 7.24
N THR A 6 -18.86 0.69 6.14
CA THR A 6 -19.34 0.34 4.80
C THR A 6 -18.18 -0.12 3.93
N SER A 7 -18.41 -1.08 3.04
CA SER A 7 -17.39 -1.50 2.08
C SER A 7 -17.32 -0.56 0.90
N GLU A 8 -16.11 -0.35 0.39
CA GLU A 8 -15.85 0.35 -0.85
C GLU A 8 -15.31 -0.65 -1.88
N LYS A 9 -15.94 -0.71 -3.06
CA LYS A 9 -15.55 -1.61 -4.14
C LYS A 9 -14.70 -0.85 -5.16
N TYR A 10 -13.39 -0.86 -4.95
CA TYR A 10 -12.44 -0.16 -5.81
C TYR A 10 -11.71 -1.11 -6.78
N PHE A 11 -11.24 -2.26 -6.28
CA PHE A 11 -10.59 -3.27 -7.12
C PHE A 11 -11.61 -4.21 -7.77
N LYS A 12 -11.29 -4.69 -8.96
CA LYS A 12 -12.08 -5.71 -9.66
C LYS A 12 -11.95 -7.05 -8.95
N VAL A 13 -13.07 -7.75 -8.89
CA VAL A 13 -13.13 -9.11 -8.35
C VAL A 13 -12.61 -10.08 -9.40
N ASP A 14 -11.52 -10.77 -9.08
CA ASP A 14 -10.98 -11.88 -9.86
C ASP A 14 -10.59 -13.03 -8.90
N PRO A 15 -10.71 -14.31 -9.30
CA PRO A 15 -10.43 -15.44 -8.42
C PRO A 15 -9.00 -15.53 -7.91
N TRP A 16 -8.02 -15.00 -8.66
CA TRP A 16 -6.60 -15.17 -8.35
C TRP A 16 -5.82 -13.85 -8.39
N LEU A 17 -6.38 -12.81 -8.99
CA LEU A 17 -5.72 -11.54 -9.18
C LEU A 17 -6.41 -10.45 -8.33
N VAL A 18 -5.61 -9.51 -7.84
CA VAL A 18 -6.11 -8.18 -7.47
C VAL A 18 -5.88 -7.29 -8.69
N VAL A 19 -6.93 -6.65 -9.19
CA VAL A 19 -6.84 -5.85 -10.42
C VAL A 19 -7.42 -4.46 -10.18
N GLU A 20 -6.61 -3.45 -10.47
CA GLU A 20 -7.04 -2.04 -10.57
C GLU A 20 -7.25 -1.71 -12.05
N GLU A 21 -8.41 -1.15 -12.40
CA GLU A 21 -8.71 -0.71 -13.77
C GLU A 21 -8.71 0.82 -13.80
N GLY A 22 -7.70 1.40 -14.49
CA GLY A 22 -7.43 2.84 -14.44
C GLY A 22 -6.60 3.23 -13.20
N PHE A 23 -6.22 4.50 -13.10
CA PHE A 23 -5.45 5.04 -11.98
C PHE A 23 -6.22 6.18 -11.31
N ASP A 24 -6.44 6.08 -10.00
CA ASP A 24 -6.98 7.18 -9.18
C ASP A 24 -5.93 7.68 -8.16
N PRO A 25 -5.40 8.90 -8.34
CA PRO A 25 -4.44 9.50 -7.40
C PRO A 25 -4.91 9.53 -5.94
N ALA A 26 -6.22 9.65 -5.68
CA ALA A 26 -6.76 9.66 -4.33
C ALA A 26 -6.70 8.29 -3.63
N LYS A 27 -6.49 7.22 -4.40
CA LYS A 27 -6.38 5.83 -3.93
C LYS A 27 -4.95 5.30 -3.98
N ALA A 28 -3.97 6.09 -4.44
CA ALA A 28 -2.59 5.64 -4.62
C ALA A 28 -1.99 4.97 -3.37
N ARG A 29 -2.04 5.64 -2.20
CA ARG A 29 -1.55 5.05 -0.94
C ARG A 29 -2.27 3.77 -0.52
N LEU A 30 -3.56 3.65 -0.83
CA LEU A 30 -4.35 2.44 -0.59
C LEU A 30 -3.86 1.32 -1.50
N ALA A 31 -3.76 1.58 -2.81
CA ALA A 31 -3.28 0.65 -3.82
C ALA A 31 -1.86 0.16 -3.49
N GLU A 32 -0.92 1.04 -3.18
CA GLU A 32 0.43 0.69 -2.75
C GLU A 32 0.46 -0.29 -1.56
N SER A 33 -0.49 -0.15 -0.63
CA SER A 33 -0.61 -1.05 0.52
C SER A 33 -1.14 -2.41 0.12
N ILE A 34 -2.14 -2.45 -0.75
CA ILE A 34 -2.80 -3.68 -1.20
C ILE A 34 -1.92 -4.48 -2.16
N PHE A 35 -1.20 -3.81 -3.06
CA PHE A 35 -0.29 -4.41 -4.04
C PHE A 35 1.13 -4.63 -3.51
N SER A 36 1.33 -4.58 -2.19
CA SER A 36 2.64 -4.87 -1.59
C SER A 36 3.05 -6.33 -1.85
N VAL A 37 4.35 -6.54 -2.07
CA VAL A 37 4.95 -7.88 -2.23
C VAL A 37 5.95 -8.15 -1.11
N ALA A 38 6.07 -9.40 -0.69
CA ALA A 38 6.92 -9.81 0.42
C ALA A 38 7.44 -11.24 0.27
N ASN A 39 8.59 -11.52 0.89
CA ASN A 39 9.19 -12.85 0.95
C ASN A 39 9.65 -13.23 2.37
N GLU A 40 8.95 -12.73 3.40
CA GLU A 40 9.31 -12.80 4.83
C GLU A 40 10.53 -11.94 5.21
N PHE A 41 11.66 -12.12 4.52
CA PHE A 41 12.89 -11.37 4.78
C PHE A 41 12.74 -9.87 4.48
N MET A 42 12.09 -9.54 3.36
CA MET A 42 11.84 -8.17 2.94
C MET A 42 10.44 -8.01 2.35
N CYS A 43 9.96 -6.77 2.36
CA CYS A 43 8.77 -6.38 1.64
C CYS A 43 8.92 -5.00 1.02
N VAL A 44 8.16 -4.78 -0.04
CA VAL A 44 8.12 -3.51 -0.77
C VAL A 44 6.66 -3.17 -1.03
N ARG A 45 6.30 -1.92 -0.78
CA ARG A 45 4.96 -1.41 -1.15
C ARG A 45 4.84 -1.37 -2.68
N GLY A 46 3.62 -1.49 -3.20
CA GLY A 46 3.36 -1.44 -4.64
C GLY A 46 3.43 -0.03 -5.23
N TYR A 47 4.49 0.74 -4.94
CA TYR A 47 4.71 2.08 -5.50
C TYR A 47 5.28 2.00 -6.93
N PHE A 48 5.16 3.10 -7.69
CA PHE A 48 5.73 3.18 -9.04
C PHE A 48 7.24 3.41 -9.02
N GLU A 49 7.98 2.65 -9.83
CA GLU A 49 9.44 2.76 -9.96
C GLU A 49 9.87 4.05 -10.68
N GLU A 50 9.04 4.57 -11.58
CA GLU A 50 9.36 5.71 -12.45
C GLU A 50 9.35 7.08 -11.75
N SER A 51 9.28 7.09 -10.42
CA SER A 51 9.03 8.26 -9.56
C SER A 51 7.64 8.87 -9.79
N TYR A 52 6.94 9.15 -8.68
CA TYR A 52 5.60 9.72 -8.70
C TYR A 52 5.54 11.00 -7.86
N SER A 53 5.02 12.09 -8.43
CA SER A 53 4.99 13.41 -7.79
C SER A 53 3.77 13.65 -6.90
N GLY A 54 2.76 12.78 -6.97
CA GLY A 54 1.56 12.86 -6.14
C GLY A 54 1.75 12.30 -4.74
N ASP A 55 0.65 12.22 -4.00
CA ASP A 55 0.66 11.66 -2.66
C ASP A 55 0.93 10.15 -2.69
N HIS A 56 2.01 9.72 -2.05
CA HIS A 56 2.47 8.34 -1.99
C HIS A 56 3.22 8.06 -0.69
N LEU A 57 3.45 6.78 -0.40
CA LEU A 57 4.34 6.35 0.68
C LEU A 57 5.38 5.38 0.14
N LEU A 58 6.56 5.89 -0.19
CA LEU A 58 7.72 5.07 -0.54
C LEU A 58 8.16 4.26 0.68
N GLY A 59 8.18 2.93 0.55
CA GLY A 59 8.47 2.06 1.69
C GLY A 59 8.91 0.67 1.29
N SER A 60 10.15 0.35 1.68
CA SER A 60 10.78 -0.96 1.58
C SER A 60 11.36 -1.31 2.92
N TYR A 61 11.03 -2.49 3.42
CA TYR A 61 11.31 -2.89 4.79
C TYR A 61 12.03 -4.23 4.81
N PHE A 62 12.96 -4.37 5.74
CA PHE A 62 13.69 -5.61 5.98
C PHE A 62 13.39 -6.08 7.40
N SER A 63 13.09 -7.37 7.53
CA SER A 63 12.87 -7.99 8.83
C SER A 63 14.07 -7.74 9.74
N GLN A 64 13.81 -7.35 10.99
CA GLN A 64 14.81 -7.04 12.03
C GLN A 64 15.69 -5.80 11.77
N LEU A 65 15.49 -5.06 10.67
CA LEU A 65 16.11 -3.76 10.47
C LEU A 65 15.20 -2.67 11.05
N TYR A 66 15.55 -2.17 12.23
CA TYR A 66 14.83 -1.08 12.90
C TYR A 66 15.82 -0.11 13.54
N ASP A 67 15.33 1.10 13.80
CA ASP A 67 16.06 2.11 14.55
C ASP A 67 15.17 2.60 15.70
N MET A 68 15.79 3.12 16.74
CA MET A 68 15.11 3.65 17.93
C MET A 68 15.18 5.17 17.90
N MET A 69 14.03 5.83 18.02
CA MET A 69 13.99 7.28 18.13
C MET A 69 13.88 7.69 19.60
N ASP A 70 14.85 8.45 20.08
CA ASP A 70 14.78 9.02 21.43
C ASP A 70 13.68 10.09 21.49
N ILE A 71 12.69 9.87 22.36
CA ILE A 71 11.65 10.86 22.65
C ILE A 71 12.15 11.69 23.84
N LYS A 72 12.46 12.97 23.60
CA LYS A 72 12.78 13.95 24.65
C LYS A 72 11.52 14.53 25.28
#